data_AF-A0A7C6U8D4-F1
#
_entry.id   AF-A0A7C6U8D4-F1
#
_cell.length_a   1.000
_cell.length_b   1.000
_cell.length_c   1.000
_cell.angle_alpha   90.00
_cell.angle_beta   90.00
_cell.angle_gamma   90.00
#
_symmetry.space_group_name_H-M   'P 1'
#
loop_
_entity.id
_entity.type
_entity.pdbx_description
1 polymer ?
#
loop_
_entity_poly.entity_id
_entity_poly.type
_entity_poly.pdbx_seq_one_letter_code
_entity_poly.pdbx_strand_id
1 'polypeptide(L)'
;MNAAREGRRETDLREWRTGEGRVLGARIPPPRDGHLSAAVPPGVGPDRSGDDEPALSDRFLTLPNVISLGRIALIPVLVVCILVWDDPRLGLWILGALVVSDWLDGKIARLWNMRSTWGERLDPIADRLLVAVVPVVFAVAGYIPVWLVVVLLVRDALLVATLPLYRRRGIDPEVIYLGKAATFALFWSFPLLLAGKAGVPGGEGLWILGQACLYWGVGLYLWSGAIYLWQAWRVARAVPPKSSASARID
;
A
#
# COMPACT_ATOMS: atom_id res chain seq x y z
N MET A 1 -37.48 -1.34 56.40
CA MET A 1 -37.42 -2.80 56.50
C MET A 1 -37.19 -3.37 55.11
N ASN A 2 -36.01 -3.97 54.91
CA ASN A 2 -35.64 -4.99 53.92
C ASN A 2 -35.99 -4.89 52.42
N ALA A 3 -34.91 -4.88 51.64
CA ALA A 3 -34.58 -5.86 50.60
C ALA A 3 -35.48 -5.96 49.35
N ALA A 4 -35.00 -5.36 48.27
CA ALA A 4 -35.13 -5.89 46.90
C ALA A 4 -33.69 -6.13 46.41
N ARG A 5 -33.14 -7.35 46.43
CA ARG A 5 -33.30 -8.44 45.45
C ARG A 5 -33.34 -7.98 43.98
N GLU A 6 -32.28 -8.39 43.29
CA GLU A 6 -32.13 -8.70 41.86
C GLU A 6 -32.51 -7.60 40.85
N GLY A 7 -31.58 -7.01 40.10
CA GLY A 7 -30.43 -7.64 39.46
C GLY A 7 -30.79 -8.13 38.06
N ARG A 8 -31.03 -7.21 37.12
CA ARG A 8 -30.75 -7.39 35.69
C ARG A 8 -30.88 -6.07 34.92
N ARG A 9 -29.77 -5.34 34.85
CA ARG A 9 -29.40 -4.63 33.61
C ARG A 9 -27.94 -4.98 33.38
N GLU A 10 -27.74 -5.95 32.50
CA GLU A 10 -26.48 -6.15 31.79
C GLU A 10 -26.12 -4.84 31.11
N THR A 11 -25.15 -4.12 31.65
CA THR A 11 -24.41 -3.11 30.91
C THR A 11 -23.03 -3.04 31.53
N ASP A 12 -22.02 -3.09 30.67
CA ASP A 12 -20.60 -2.95 30.96
C ASP A 12 -19.93 -4.11 31.71
N LEU A 13 -19.71 -5.18 30.96
CA LEU A 13 -18.48 -5.97 31.06
C LEU A 13 -17.29 -5.00 30.95
N ARG A 14 -16.41 -4.93 31.95
CA ARG A 14 -15.19 -5.76 32.03
C ARG A 14 -14.26 -5.71 30.79
N GLU A 15 -14.44 -4.79 29.83
CA GLU A 15 -13.82 -4.94 28.50
C GLU A 15 -12.51 -4.16 28.21
N TRP A 16 -12.14 -3.15 28.97
CA TRP A 16 -10.93 -2.32 28.77
C TRP A 16 -10.01 -1.98 30.00
N ARG A 17 -9.09 -2.87 30.38
CA ARG A 17 -7.82 -2.63 31.14
C ARG A 17 -7.68 -2.79 32.68
N THR A 18 -7.84 -4.00 33.18
CA THR A 18 -6.97 -4.74 34.13
C THR A 18 -6.10 -5.75 33.36
N GLY A 19 -6.04 -5.63 32.04
CA GLY A 19 -6.36 -6.79 31.20
C GLY A 19 -7.87 -6.87 30.91
N GLU A 20 -8.73 -6.24 31.71
CA GLU A 20 -10.19 -6.12 31.52
C GLU A 20 -10.81 -4.82 32.12
N GLY A 21 -11.78 -4.20 31.48
CA GLY A 21 -12.49 -2.90 31.74
C GLY A 21 -12.42 -2.23 33.09
N ARG A 22 -11.99 -0.94 33.14
CA ARG A 22 -12.69 0.34 32.77
C ARG A 22 -13.63 0.84 33.90
N VAL A 23 -13.84 2.18 33.91
CA VAL A 23 -14.88 2.97 34.63
C VAL A 23 -14.57 3.39 36.11
N LEU A 24 -14.94 4.64 36.47
CA LEU A 24 -14.99 5.25 37.83
C LEU A 24 -13.69 5.82 38.46
N GLY A 25 -13.03 6.75 37.78
CA GLY A 25 -12.49 7.95 38.46
C GLY A 25 -11.14 7.91 39.23
N ALA A 26 -10.34 6.84 39.21
CA ALA A 26 -8.99 6.85 39.81
C ALA A 26 -7.91 6.21 38.91
N ARG A 27 -6.67 6.74 38.96
CA ARG A 27 -5.56 6.44 38.02
C ARG A 27 -4.59 5.38 38.55
N ILE A 28 -4.18 4.43 37.70
CA ILE A 28 -3.08 3.48 37.96
C ILE A 28 -1.80 3.98 37.26
N PRO A 29 -0.65 4.10 37.95
CA PRO A 29 0.61 4.49 37.32
C PRO A 29 1.26 3.32 36.56
N PRO A 30 2.03 3.59 35.49
CA PRO A 30 2.67 2.54 34.69
C PRO A 30 3.83 1.87 35.43
N PRO A 31 4.19 0.62 35.07
CA PRO A 31 5.27 -0.12 35.72
C PRO A 31 6.62 0.53 35.43
N ARG A 32 7.44 0.67 36.48
CA ARG A 32 8.86 0.95 36.36
C ARG A 32 9.60 -0.38 36.20
N ASP A 33 10.41 -0.44 35.15
CA ASP A 33 11.59 -1.30 35.02
C ASP A 33 11.34 -2.80 34.70
N GLY A 34 11.30 -3.10 33.38
CA GLY A 34 12.19 -4.07 32.73
C GLY A 34 12.25 -5.57 33.08
N HIS A 35 11.58 -6.10 34.11
CA HIS A 35 11.68 -7.55 34.43
C HIS A 35 10.32 -8.27 34.48
N LEU A 36 10.30 -9.40 33.77
CA LEU A 36 9.19 -10.25 33.30
C LEU A 36 8.51 -11.09 34.40
N SER A 37 7.34 -11.63 34.04
CA SER A 37 6.77 -12.88 34.57
C SER A 37 6.36 -12.90 36.06
N ALA A 38 5.07 -12.64 36.33
CA ALA A 38 4.37 -13.27 37.45
C ALA A 38 2.85 -13.11 37.31
N ALA A 39 2.17 -14.08 36.68
CA ALA A 39 0.79 -14.52 37.00
C ALA A 39 0.23 -15.57 36.03
N VAL A 40 1.00 -16.61 35.64
CA VAL A 40 0.42 -17.77 34.92
C VAL A 40 0.45 -18.98 35.87
N PRO A 41 -0.71 -19.53 36.27
CA PRO A 41 -0.76 -20.68 37.19
C PRO A 41 -0.24 -21.97 36.54
N PRO A 42 0.33 -22.92 37.31
CA PRO A 42 0.85 -24.18 36.80
C PRO A 42 -0.30 -25.10 36.36
N GLY A 43 -0.28 -25.56 35.11
CA GLY A 43 -1.30 -26.46 34.55
C GLY A 43 -2.28 -25.82 33.56
N VAL A 44 -2.18 -24.50 33.32
CA VAL A 44 -2.91 -23.79 32.25
C VAL A 44 -1.88 -23.15 31.31
N GLY A 45 -1.11 -24.00 30.63
CA GLY A 45 -0.50 -23.62 29.37
C GLY A 45 -1.52 -23.87 28.27
N PRO A 46 -1.57 -23.05 27.20
CA PRO A 46 -2.46 -23.32 26.08
C PRO A 46 -2.21 -24.75 25.61
N ASP A 47 -3.27 -25.55 25.52
CA ASP A 47 -3.23 -26.82 24.82
C ASP A 47 -2.67 -26.53 23.43
N ARG A 48 -1.46 -27.03 23.15
CA ARG A 48 -0.84 -26.90 21.82
C ARG A 48 -1.41 -27.95 20.87
N SER A 49 -2.72 -28.16 20.94
CA SER A 49 -3.49 -28.86 19.93
C SER A 49 -3.75 -27.90 18.76
N GLY A 50 -2.72 -27.75 17.92
CA GLY A 50 -2.92 -27.72 16.47
C GLY A 50 -3.70 -26.57 15.81
N ASP A 51 -3.83 -25.38 16.40
CA ASP A 51 -4.50 -24.25 15.71
C ASP A 51 -3.50 -23.33 14.99
N ASP A 52 -3.32 -23.60 13.69
CA ASP A 52 -3.21 -22.64 12.58
C ASP A 52 -2.36 -21.36 12.75
N GLU A 53 -1.08 -21.47 13.12
CA GLU A 53 -0.13 -20.51 12.55
C GLU A 53 0.00 -20.83 11.05
N PRO A 54 -0.26 -19.89 10.12
CA PRO A 54 -0.10 -20.15 8.70
C PRO A 54 1.35 -20.53 8.45
N ALA A 55 1.58 -21.84 8.28
CA ALA A 55 2.90 -22.39 8.02
C ALA A 55 3.48 -21.66 6.81
N LEU A 56 4.56 -20.90 7.05
CA LEU A 56 5.37 -20.29 6.00
C LEU A 56 5.87 -21.43 5.10
N SER A 57 5.08 -21.70 4.07
CA SER A 57 5.31 -22.81 3.16
C SER A 57 6.40 -22.38 2.21
N ASP A 58 7.58 -22.99 2.33
CA ASP A 58 8.76 -22.79 1.47
C ASP A 58 8.55 -23.29 0.02
N ARG A 59 7.28 -23.39 -0.42
CA ARG A 59 6.92 -23.76 -1.78
C ARG A 59 7.05 -22.53 -2.67
N PHE A 60 8.07 -22.56 -3.52
CA PHE A 60 8.28 -21.61 -4.61
C PHE A 60 7.07 -21.45 -5.55
N LEU A 61 6.14 -22.41 -5.60
CA LEU A 61 4.96 -22.39 -6.48
C LEU A 61 3.67 -22.29 -5.66
N THR A 62 3.47 -21.16 -4.99
CA THR A 62 2.13 -20.78 -4.52
C THR A 62 1.39 -20.04 -5.64
N LEU A 63 0.05 -20.17 -5.70
CA LEU A 63 -0.77 -19.49 -6.72
C LEU A 63 -0.49 -17.98 -6.83
N PRO A 64 -0.33 -17.23 -5.72
CA PRO A 64 0.04 -15.80 -5.78
C PRO A 64 1.40 -15.56 -6.45
N ASN A 65 2.38 -16.46 -6.28
CA ASN A 65 3.69 -16.28 -6.90
C ASN A 65 3.64 -16.48 -8.42
N VAL A 66 2.82 -17.41 -8.90
CA VAL A 66 2.62 -17.62 -10.35
C VAL A 66 1.98 -16.39 -11.00
N ILE A 67 1.02 -15.76 -10.33
CA ILE A 67 0.35 -14.57 -10.85
C ILE A 67 1.29 -13.36 -10.81
N SER A 68 2.08 -13.18 -9.73
CA SER A 68 3.12 -12.15 -9.65
C SER A 68 4.21 -12.32 -10.73
N LEU A 69 4.68 -13.55 -10.96
CA LEU A 69 5.60 -13.87 -12.06
C LEU A 69 4.97 -13.63 -13.42
N GLY A 70 3.70 -14.00 -13.58
CA GLY A 70 2.90 -13.70 -14.76
C GLY A 70 2.84 -12.20 -15.03
N ARG A 71 2.64 -11.37 -14.01
CA ARG A 71 2.64 -9.90 -14.12
C ARG A 71 3.96 -9.38 -14.67
N ILE A 72 5.08 -9.82 -14.10
CA ILE A 72 6.42 -9.45 -14.57
C ILE A 72 6.63 -9.87 -16.03
N ALA A 73 6.17 -11.06 -16.42
CA ALA A 73 6.25 -11.55 -17.79
C ALA A 73 5.34 -10.78 -18.76
N LEU A 74 4.16 -10.33 -18.32
CA LEU A 74 3.22 -9.56 -19.13
C LEU A 74 3.69 -8.13 -19.42
N ILE A 75 4.54 -7.54 -18.57
CA ILE A 75 5.05 -6.18 -18.78
C ILE A 75 5.84 -6.05 -20.10
N PRO A 76 6.85 -6.89 -20.40
CA PRO A 76 7.50 -6.90 -21.72
C PRO A 76 6.55 -7.16 -22.87
N VAL A 77 5.55 -8.05 -22.68
CA VAL A 77 4.54 -8.32 -23.71
C VAL A 77 3.74 -7.07 -24.02
N LEU A 78 3.32 -6.31 -22.99
CA LEU A 78 2.65 -5.01 -23.15
C LEU A 78 3.51 -4.03 -23.97
N VAL A 79 4.81 -3.94 -23.65
CA VAL A 79 5.76 -3.09 -24.36
C VAL A 79 5.83 -3.46 -25.84
N VAL A 80 5.96 -4.76 -26.16
CA VAL A 80 6.03 -5.25 -27.55
C VAL A 80 4.72 -4.97 -28.29
N CYS A 81 3.57 -5.22 -27.66
CA CYS A 81 2.27 -4.98 -28.28
C CYS A 81 2.10 -3.51 -28.69
N ILE A 82 2.50 -2.58 -27.81
CA ILE A 82 2.30 -1.15 -28.06
C ILE A 82 3.40 -0.57 -28.97
N LEU A 83 4.68 -0.92 -28.76
CA LEU A 83 5.79 -0.25 -29.45
C LEU A 83 6.29 -0.97 -30.70
N VAL A 84 6.14 -2.29 -30.78
CA VAL A 84 6.69 -3.10 -31.88
C VAL A 84 5.60 -3.51 -32.85
N TRP A 85 4.48 -4.00 -32.33
CA TRP A 85 3.35 -4.45 -33.14
C TRP A 85 2.35 -3.34 -33.47
N ASP A 86 2.45 -2.19 -32.78
CA ASP A 86 1.51 -1.08 -32.92
C ASP A 86 0.03 -1.52 -32.81
N ASP A 87 -0.22 -2.47 -31.89
CA ASP A 87 -1.54 -3.05 -31.66
C ASP A 87 -2.09 -2.56 -30.29
N PRO A 88 -2.73 -1.38 -30.25
CA PRO A 88 -3.32 -0.85 -29.03
C PRO A 88 -4.47 -1.71 -28.49
N ARG A 89 -5.11 -2.54 -29.33
CA ARG A 89 -6.19 -3.42 -28.90
C ARG A 89 -5.65 -4.59 -28.12
N LEU A 90 -4.59 -5.25 -28.59
CA LEU A 90 -3.91 -6.28 -27.83
C LEU A 90 -3.27 -5.68 -26.57
N GLY A 91 -2.66 -4.51 -26.67
CA GLY A 91 -2.14 -3.76 -25.52
C GLY A 91 -3.22 -3.52 -24.45
N LEU A 92 -4.44 -3.16 -24.84
CA LEU A 92 -5.56 -2.97 -23.92
C LEU A 92 -5.92 -4.26 -23.18
N TRP A 93 -5.98 -5.40 -23.87
CA TRP A 93 -6.24 -6.69 -23.23
C TRP A 93 -5.16 -7.07 -22.23
N ILE A 94 -3.88 -6.89 -22.58
CA ILE A 94 -2.76 -7.18 -21.69
C ILE A 94 -2.77 -6.23 -20.48
N LEU A 95 -3.03 -4.94 -20.69
CA LEU A 95 -3.13 -3.97 -19.59
C LEU A 95 -4.31 -4.29 -18.66
N GLY A 96 -5.46 -4.68 -19.23
CA GLY A 96 -6.60 -5.15 -18.45
C GLY A 96 -6.28 -6.41 -17.65
N ALA A 97 -5.58 -7.37 -18.25
CA ALA A 97 -5.13 -8.58 -17.55
C ALA A 97 -4.20 -8.25 -16.39
N LEU A 98 -3.23 -7.35 -16.57
CA LEU A 98 -2.33 -6.87 -15.52
C LEU A 98 -3.10 -6.29 -14.32
N VAL A 99 -4.11 -5.45 -14.59
CA VAL A 99 -4.96 -4.84 -13.54
C VAL A 99 -5.81 -5.88 -12.82
N VAL A 100 -6.43 -6.80 -13.56
CA VAL A 100 -7.29 -7.84 -12.98
C VAL A 100 -6.47 -8.82 -12.16
N SER A 101 -5.26 -9.17 -12.61
CA SER A 101 -4.34 -10.06 -11.88
C SER A 101 -3.97 -9.49 -10.51
N ASP A 102 -3.70 -8.18 -10.41
CA ASP A 102 -3.40 -7.53 -9.13
C ASP A 102 -4.58 -7.58 -8.15
N TRP A 103 -5.78 -7.27 -8.65
CA TRP A 103 -6.99 -7.36 -7.83
C TRP A 103 -7.28 -8.80 -7.37
N LEU A 104 -7.06 -9.77 -8.26
CA LEU A 104 -7.29 -11.19 -7.98
C LEU A 104 -6.30 -11.70 -6.92
N ASP A 105 -5.01 -11.37 -7.03
CA ASP A 105 -4.00 -11.71 -6.02
C ASP A 105 -4.34 -11.11 -4.66
N GLY A 106 -4.70 -9.82 -4.65
CA GLY A 106 -5.05 -9.12 -3.42
C GLY A 106 -6.29 -9.71 -2.72
N LYS A 107 -7.22 -10.30 -3.48
CA LYS A 107 -8.40 -10.98 -2.93
C LYS A 107 -8.06 -12.40 -2.47
N ILE A 108 -7.31 -13.15 -3.27
CA ILE A 108 -6.90 -14.53 -2.98
C ILE A 108 -5.99 -14.59 -1.75
N ALA A 109 -5.04 -13.66 -1.62
CA ALA A 109 -4.13 -13.59 -0.48
C ALA A 109 -4.88 -13.36 0.86
N ARG A 110 -6.00 -12.62 0.84
CA ARG A 110 -6.85 -12.42 2.02
C ARG A 110 -7.69 -13.64 2.39
N LEU A 111 -8.03 -14.47 1.39
CA LEU A 111 -8.89 -15.64 1.57
C LEU A 111 -8.12 -16.87 2.04
N TRP A 112 -6.84 -17.02 1.66
CA TRP A 112 -6.10 -18.25 1.94
C TRP A 112 -5.05 -18.17 3.05
N ASN A 113 -4.79 -17.00 3.66
CA ASN A 113 -3.75 -16.81 4.70
C ASN A 113 -2.34 -17.35 4.33
N MET A 114 -2.14 -17.79 3.08
CA MET A 114 -0.90 -18.32 2.55
C MET A 114 -0.06 -17.16 2.03
N ARG A 115 0.79 -16.61 2.91
CA ARG A 115 1.86 -15.68 2.50
C ARG A 115 3.13 -16.47 2.26
N SER A 116 3.74 -16.31 1.08
CA SER A 116 5.09 -16.82 0.82
C SER A 116 6.10 -15.67 0.93
N THR A 117 7.27 -15.97 1.51
CA THR A 117 8.37 -15.01 1.70
C THR A 117 8.90 -14.43 0.38
N TRP A 118 8.76 -15.18 -0.71
CA TRP A 118 9.14 -14.76 -2.07
C TRP A 118 8.10 -13.86 -2.72
N GLY A 119 6.81 -14.17 -2.57
CA GLY A 119 5.72 -13.34 -3.08
C GLY A 119 5.73 -11.94 -2.47
N GLU A 120 5.99 -11.84 -1.16
CA GLU A 120 6.06 -10.56 -0.44
C GLU A 120 7.14 -9.60 -0.97
N ARG A 121 8.23 -10.13 -1.55
CA ARG A 121 9.31 -9.30 -2.13
C ARG A 121 9.12 -9.00 -3.61
N LEU A 122 8.50 -9.91 -4.37
CA LEU A 122 8.30 -9.76 -5.80
C LEU A 122 7.16 -8.79 -6.14
N ASP A 123 6.11 -8.77 -5.34
CA ASP A 123 4.92 -7.95 -5.58
C ASP A 123 5.24 -6.43 -5.62
N PRO A 124 6.00 -5.85 -4.65
CA PRO A 124 6.38 -4.43 -4.72
C PRO A 124 7.31 -4.08 -5.89
N ILE A 125 8.06 -5.05 -6.40
CA ILE A 125 8.95 -4.87 -7.56
C ILE A 125 8.09 -4.84 -8.84
N ALA A 126 7.18 -5.81 -8.99
CA ALA A 126 6.28 -5.89 -10.14
C ALA A 126 5.41 -4.62 -10.25
N ASP A 127 4.88 -4.15 -9.13
CA ASP A 127 4.08 -2.93 -9.06
C ASP A 127 4.87 -1.69 -9.47
N ARG A 128 6.09 -1.54 -8.93
CA ARG A 128 6.96 -0.42 -9.30
C ARG A 128 7.38 -0.46 -10.76
N LEU A 129 7.62 -1.66 -11.31
CA LEU A 129 7.92 -1.83 -12.72
C LEU A 129 6.73 -1.40 -13.57
N LEU A 130 5.50 -1.83 -13.24
CA LEU A 130 4.31 -1.46 -14.01
C LEU A 130 4.09 0.06 -14.00
N VAL A 131 4.12 0.67 -12.82
CA VAL A 131 3.93 2.12 -12.64
C VAL A 131 5.01 2.94 -13.35
N ALA A 132 6.23 2.43 -13.48
CA ALA A 132 7.31 3.12 -14.21
C ALA A 132 7.25 2.88 -15.73
N VAL A 133 6.98 1.65 -16.17
CA VAL A 133 7.04 1.24 -17.57
C VAL A 133 5.84 1.78 -18.36
N VAL A 134 4.63 1.73 -17.81
CA VAL A 134 3.41 2.14 -18.54
C VAL A 134 3.47 3.60 -19.02
N PRO A 135 3.80 4.60 -18.18
CA PRO A 135 3.93 5.98 -18.64
C PRO A 135 5.02 6.16 -19.70
N VAL A 136 6.16 5.48 -19.54
CA VAL A 136 7.28 5.55 -20.50
C VAL A 136 6.86 5.00 -21.86
N VAL A 137 6.23 3.82 -21.89
CA VAL A 137 5.72 3.20 -23.13
C VAL A 137 4.73 4.13 -23.81
N PHE A 138 3.80 4.73 -23.07
CA PHE A 138 2.81 5.64 -23.63
C PHE A 138 3.45 6.92 -24.19
N ALA A 139 4.52 7.41 -23.56
CA ALA A 139 5.24 8.58 -24.09
C ALA A 139 6.03 8.25 -25.36
N VAL A 140 6.69 7.09 -25.40
CA VAL A 140 7.42 6.63 -26.59
C VAL A 140 6.46 6.36 -27.76
N ALA A 141 5.27 5.80 -27.47
CA ALA A 141 4.20 5.61 -28.44
C ALA A 141 3.52 6.93 -28.89
N GLY A 142 3.88 8.08 -28.28
CA GLY A 142 3.28 9.37 -28.60
C GLY A 142 1.85 9.57 -28.08
N TYR A 143 1.38 8.72 -27.16
CA TYR A 143 0.04 8.85 -26.55
C TYR A 143 -0.02 9.95 -25.50
N ILE A 144 1.10 10.20 -24.82
CA ILE A 144 1.24 11.28 -23.85
C ILE A 144 2.54 12.04 -24.10
N PRO A 145 2.62 13.33 -23.78
CA PRO A 145 3.85 14.08 -23.94
C PRO A 145 4.94 13.63 -22.94
N VAL A 146 6.18 13.56 -23.42
CA VAL A 146 7.35 13.10 -22.63
C VAL A 146 7.55 13.89 -21.34
N TRP A 147 7.25 15.20 -21.34
CA TRP A 147 7.41 16.04 -20.16
C TRP A 147 6.56 15.56 -18.97
N LEU A 148 5.39 14.96 -19.21
CA LEU A 148 4.56 14.41 -18.13
C LEU A 148 5.28 13.26 -17.42
N VAL A 149 5.91 12.36 -18.17
CA VAL A 149 6.66 11.24 -17.61
C VAL A 149 7.85 11.72 -16.80
N VAL A 150 8.61 12.69 -17.34
CA VAL A 150 9.73 13.30 -16.62
C VAL A 150 9.26 13.89 -15.28
N VAL A 151 8.16 14.63 -15.30
CA VAL A 151 7.58 15.26 -14.11
C VAL A 151 7.15 14.22 -13.07
N LEU A 152 6.50 13.13 -13.48
CA LEU A 152 6.12 12.03 -12.58
C LEU A 152 7.34 11.37 -11.94
N LEU A 153 8.35 11.02 -12.75
CA LEU A 153 9.58 10.37 -12.28
C LEU A 153 10.39 11.26 -11.34
N VAL A 154 10.55 12.54 -11.69
CA VAL A 154 11.27 13.52 -10.84
C VAL A 154 10.56 13.67 -9.50
N ARG A 155 9.24 13.83 -9.50
CA ARG A 155 8.45 13.96 -8.27
C ARG A 155 8.63 12.73 -7.37
N ASP A 156 8.56 11.53 -7.92
CA ASP A 156 8.69 10.30 -7.15
C ASP A 156 10.12 10.12 -6.61
N ALA A 157 11.13 10.46 -7.39
CA ALA A 157 12.51 10.49 -6.93
C ALA A 157 12.70 11.49 -5.77
N LEU A 158 12.10 12.67 -5.86
CA LEU A 158 12.14 13.68 -4.79
C LEU A 158 11.48 13.17 -3.51
N LEU A 159 10.30 12.54 -3.59
CA LEU A 159 9.66 11.97 -2.41
C LEU A 159 10.48 10.83 -1.79
N VAL A 160 11.04 9.96 -2.62
CA VAL A 160 11.93 8.89 -2.16
C VAL A 160 13.16 9.46 -1.45
N ALA A 161 13.73 10.56 -1.97
CA ALA A 161 14.84 11.26 -1.35
C ALA A 161 14.51 11.87 0.02
N THR A 162 13.23 12.09 0.36
CA THR A 162 12.83 12.50 1.71
C THR A 162 12.79 11.36 2.72
N LEU A 163 12.68 10.09 2.32
CA LEU A 163 12.56 8.96 3.25
C LEU A 163 13.70 8.86 4.29
N PRO A 164 14.99 9.03 3.92
CA PRO A 164 16.08 9.01 4.91
C PRO A 164 15.96 10.11 5.97
N LEU A 165 15.40 11.27 5.60
CA LEU A 165 15.18 12.40 6.52
C LEU A 165 14.22 12.02 7.64
N TYR A 166 13.11 11.36 7.29
CA TYR A 166 12.08 10.86 8.19
C TYR A 166 12.62 9.73 9.08
N ARG A 167 13.32 8.74 8.49
CA ARG A 167 13.92 7.61 9.22
C ARG A 167 14.90 8.07 10.31
N ARG A 168 15.75 9.06 10.02
CA ARG A 168 16.71 9.61 11.00
C ARG A 168 16.04 10.35 12.18
N ARG A 169 14.77 10.71 12.03
CA ARG A 169 13.98 11.44 13.03
C ARG A 169 12.90 10.58 13.70
N GLY A 170 12.69 9.34 13.24
CA GLY A 170 11.69 8.43 13.79
C GLY A 170 10.26 8.93 13.62
N ILE A 171 9.99 9.70 12.56
CA ILE A 171 8.66 10.22 12.24
C ILE A 171 8.20 9.57 10.94
N ASP A 172 6.96 9.12 10.89
CA ASP A 172 6.32 8.63 9.68
C ASP A 172 5.55 9.75 8.98
N PRO A 173 5.63 9.87 7.64
CA PRO A 173 4.86 10.86 6.90
C PRO A 173 3.36 10.55 6.92
N GLU A 174 2.54 11.58 7.17
CA GLU A 174 1.07 11.47 7.19
C GLU A 174 0.49 11.28 5.78
N VAL A 175 -0.45 10.37 5.61
CA VAL A 175 -1.06 10.07 4.31
C VAL A 175 -2.11 11.12 3.93
N ILE A 176 -1.89 11.81 2.81
CA ILE A 176 -2.81 12.81 2.28
C ILE A 176 -3.82 12.16 1.33
N TYR A 177 -5.13 12.32 1.59
CA TYR A 177 -6.22 11.80 0.74
C TYR A 177 -6.17 12.33 -0.69
N LEU A 178 -5.68 13.55 -0.89
CA LEU A 178 -5.48 14.15 -2.20
C LEU A 178 -4.50 13.34 -3.07
N GLY A 179 -3.48 12.74 -2.46
CA GLY A 179 -2.57 11.83 -3.14
C GLY A 179 -3.29 10.57 -3.63
N LYS A 180 -4.22 10.03 -2.85
CA LYS A 180 -5.03 8.88 -3.26
C LYS A 180 -5.93 9.21 -4.45
N ALA A 181 -6.56 10.39 -4.44
CA ALA A 181 -7.37 10.86 -5.58
C ALA A 181 -6.52 11.02 -6.84
N ALA A 182 -5.31 11.56 -6.72
CA ALA A 182 -4.36 11.68 -7.83
C ALA A 182 -4.00 10.31 -8.42
N THR A 183 -3.65 9.34 -7.56
CA THR A 183 -3.33 7.98 -7.99
C THR A 183 -4.52 7.31 -8.66
N PHE A 184 -5.74 7.49 -8.14
CA PHE A 184 -6.95 6.95 -8.76
C PHE A 184 -7.21 7.52 -10.16
N ALA A 185 -7.04 8.83 -10.32
CA ALA A 185 -7.18 9.48 -11.63
C ALA A 185 -6.11 8.97 -12.63
N LEU A 186 -4.86 8.88 -12.21
CA LEU A 186 -3.77 8.34 -13.05
C LEU A 186 -3.97 6.87 -13.40
N PHE A 187 -4.44 6.06 -12.44
CA PHE A 187 -4.70 4.64 -12.64
C PHE A 187 -5.73 4.42 -13.77
N TRP A 188 -6.80 5.21 -13.79
CA TRP A 188 -7.80 5.13 -14.86
C TRP A 188 -7.36 5.78 -16.17
N SER A 189 -6.39 6.70 -16.14
CA SER A 189 -6.00 7.43 -17.34
C SER A 189 -5.40 6.51 -18.41
N PHE A 190 -4.49 5.60 -18.05
CA PHE A 190 -3.79 4.76 -19.03
C PHE A 190 -4.71 3.75 -19.74
N PRO A 191 -5.58 2.99 -19.04
CA PRO A 191 -6.54 2.13 -19.71
C PRO A 191 -7.51 2.89 -20.62
N LEU A 192 -7.97 4.07 -20.20
CA LEU A 192 -8.89 4.90 -21.00
C LEU A 192 -8.24 5.44 -22.27
N LEU A 193 -7.01 5.94 -22.16
CA LEU A 193 -6.22 6.39 -23.31
C LEU A 193 -5.98 5.25 -24.29
N LEU A 194 -5.61 4.07 -23.79
CA LEU A 194 -5.36 2.92 -24.65
C LEU A 194 -6.65 2.41 -25.31
N ALA A 195 -7.77 2.41 -24.58
CA ALA A 195 -9.08 2.09 -25.13
C ALA A 195 -9.49 3.04 -26.25
N GLY A 196 -9.21 4.34 -26.11
CA GLY A 196 -9.44 5.32 -27.16
C GLY A 196 -8.65 5.04 -28.45
N LYS A 197 -7.44 4.47 -28.32
CA LYS A 197 -6.61 4.04 -29.45
C LYS A 197 -6.98 2.66 -30.01
N ALA A 198 -7.60 1.79 -29.20
CA ALA A 198 -7.95 0.42 -29.56
C ALA A 198 -9.14 0.28 -30.53
N GLY A 199 -9.76 1.38 -30.95
CA GLY A 199 -10.88 1.36 -31.91
C GLY A 199 -12.19 0.81 -31.34
N VAL A 200 -12.37 0.86 -30.01
CA VAL A 200 -13.63 0.44 -29.37
C VAL A 200 -14.77 1.42 -29.65
N PRO A 201 -16.05 0.99 -29.62
CA PRO A 201 -17.18 1.91 -29.73
C PRO A 201 -17.12 3.02 -28.68
N GLY A 202 -17.21 4.28 -29.12
CA GLY A 202 -17.05 5.46 -28.24
C GLY A 202 -15.60 5.81 -27.89
N GLY A 203 -14.61 5.28 -28.62
CA GLY A 203 -13.18 5.47 -28.35
C GLY A 203 -12.74 6.93 -28.21
N GLU A 204 -13.30 7.85 -28.98
CA GLU A 204 -12.97 9.29 -28.85
C GLU A 204 -13.37 9.85 -27.47
N GLY A 205 -14.53 9.47 -26.95
CA GLY A 205 -14.97 9.86 -25.61
C GLY A 205 -14.07 9.28 -24.51
N LEU A 206 -13.66 8.02 -24.65
CA LEU A 206 -12.72 7.37 -23.74
C LEU A 206 -11.34 8.04 -23.79
N TRP A 207 -10.89 8.44 -24.98
CA TRP A 207 -9.64 9.17 -25.16
C TRP A 207 -9.67 10.52 -24.42
N ILE A 208 -10.73 11.31 -24.62
CA ILE A 208 -10.91 12.61 -23.95
C ILE A 208 -10.97 12.44 -22.43
N LEU A 209 -11.75 11.46 -21.94
CA LEU A 209 -11.84 11.16 -20.51
C LEU A 209 -10.49 10.72 -19.96
N GLY A 210 -9.75 9.87 -20.68
CA GLY A 210 -8.41 9.46 -20.33
C GLY A 210 -7.43 10.63 -20.22
N GLN A 211 -7.49 11.59 -21.16
CA GLN A 211 -6.70 12.82 -21.09
C GLN A 211 -7.09 13.68 -19.89
N ALA A 212 -8.39 13.86 -19.64
CA ALA A 212 -8.86 14.61 -18.48
C ALA A 212 -8.35 13.99 -17.16
N CYS A 213 -8.50 12.68 -17.01
CA CYS A 213 -7.96 11.93 -15.88
C CYS A 213 -6.43 12.06 -15.75
N LEU A 214 -5.70 12.04 -16.86
CA LEU A 214 -4.24 12.21 -16.88
C LEU A 214 -3.84 13.60 -16.38
N TYR A 215 -4.35 14.67 -16.98
CA TYR A 215 -3.93 16.03 -16.64
C TYR A 215 -4.38 16.44 -15.24
N TRP A 216 -5.62 16.13 -14.85
CA TRP A 216 -6.08 16.36 -13.47
C TRP A 216 -5.32 15.50 -12.48
N GLY A 217 -5.11 14.22 -12.81
CA GLY A 217 -4.33 13.29 -11.99
C GLY A 217 -2.92 13.80 -11.73
N VAL A 218 -2.21 14.23 -12.77
CA VAL A 218 -0.87 14.82 -12.67
C VAL A 218 -0.88 16.11 -11.85
N GLY A 219 -1.86 17.00 -12.07
CA GLY A 219 -2.00 18.23 -11.29
C GLY A 219 -2.15 17.95 -9.79
N LEU A 220 -3.03 17.03 -9.42
CA LEU A 220 -3.21 16.58 -8.03
C LEU A 220 -1.98 15.85 -7.49
N TYR A 221 -1.28 15.09 -8.34
CA TYR A 221 -0.07 14.35 -7.98
C TYR A 221 1.08 15.27 -7.62
N LEU A 222 1.25 16.35 -8.39
CA LEU A 222 2.24 17.39 -8.14
C LEU A 222 1.88 18.22 -6.92
N TRP A 223 0.61 18.60 -6.77
CA TRP A 223 0.15 19.36 -5.61
C TRP A 223 0.35 18.57 -4.31
N SER A 224 -0.05 17.31 -4.27
CA SER A 224 0.23 16.43 -3.12
C SER A 224 1.73 16.26 -2.88
N GLY A 225 2.53 16.11 -3.95
CA GLY A 225 3.99 16.06 -3.86
C GLY A 225 4.58 17.32 -3.22
N ALA A 226 4.11 18.50 -3.60
CA ALA A 226 4.54 19.77 -3.02
C ALA A 226 4.21 19.84 -1.52
N ILE A 227 3.03 19.37 -1.09
CA ILE A 227 2.67 19.30 0.33
C ILE A 227 3.62 18.36 1.08
N TYR A 228 3.92 17.17 0.54
CA TYR A 228 4.88 16.24 1.16
C TYR A 228 6.28 16.84 1.29
N LEU A 229 6.77 17.52 0.24
CA LEU A 229 8.07 18.20 0.29
C LEU A 229 8.09 19.33 1.33
N TRP A 230 7.01 20.09 1.43
CA TRP A 230 6.87 21.13 2.45
C TRP A 230 6.84 20.55 3.88
N GLN A 231 6.10 19.46 4.10
CA GLN A 231 6.10 18.74 5.38
C GLN A 231 7.50 18.22 5.72
N ALA A 232 8.20 17.61 4.76
CA ALA A 232 9.56 17.12 4.95
C ALA A 232 10.51 18.26 5.33
N TRP A 233 10.43 19.40 4.65
CA TRP A 233 11.22 20.58 4.98
C TRP A 233 10.92 21.14 6.38
N ARG A 234 9.65 21.16 6.79
CA ARG A 234 9.27 21.56 8.17
C ARG A 234 9.85 20.61 9.21
N VAL A 235 9.74 19.31 8.99
CA VAL A 235 10.33 18.28 9.87
C VAL A 235 11.85 18.43 9.92
N ALA A 236 12.50 18.74 8.79
CA ALA A 236 13.94 18.96 8.72
C ALA A 236 14.40 20.08 9.67
N ARG A 237 13.63 21.17 9.74
CA ARG A 237 13.91 22.37 10.53
C ARG A 237 13.50 22.26 11.99
N ALA A 238 12.39 21.59 12.28
CA ALA A 238 11.79 21.58 13.62
C ALA A 238 12.28 20.44 14.50
N VAL A 239 12.71 19.31 13.93
CA VAL A 239 13.01 18.09 14.69
C VAL A 239 14.50 17.74 14.55
N PRO A 240 15.28 17.74 15.65
CA PRO A 240 16.67 17.31 15.61
C PRO A 240 16.80 15.80 15.33
N PRO A 241 17.92 15.33 14.74
CA PRO A 241 18.14 13.91 14.51
C PRO A 241 18.18 13.12 15.82
N LYS A 242 17.73 11.86 15.81
CA LYS A 242 17.82 10.97 16.97
C LYS A 242 19.31 10.74 17.29
N SER A 243 19.79 11.22 18.44
CA SER A 243 21.19 11.02 18.84
C SER A 243 21.44 9.54 19.13
N SER A 244 22.52 8.98 18.61
CA SER A 244 22.93 7.58 18.81
C SER A 244 23.53 7.29 20.20
N ALA A 245 23.33 8.17 21.17
CA ALA A 245 24.00 8.10 22.48
C ALA A 245 23.51 6.98 23.41
N SER A 246 22.40 6.29 23.09
CA SER A 246 21.84 5.22 23.94
C SER A 246 22.39 3.81 23.67
N ALA A 247 23.32 3.62 22.72
CA ALA A 247 23.87 2.31 22.40
C ALA A 247 25.21 2.00 23.11
N ARG A 248 25.56 2.75 24.16
CA ARG A 248 26.87 2.63 24.84
C ARG A 248 26.77 2.47 26.36
N ILE A 249 25.58 2.23 26.90
CA ILE A 249 25.36 1.88 28.29
C ILE A 249 24.26 0.82 28.27
N ASP A 250 24.69 -0.44 28.33
CA ASP A 250 24.07 -1.59 29.01
C ASP A 250 24.73 -2.89 28.51
#